data_AF-A0A7X8WKA7-F1
#
_entry.id   AF-A0A7X8WKA7-F1
#
_cell.length_a   1.000
_cell.length_b   1.000
_cell.length_c   1.000
_cell.angle_alpha   90.00
_cell.angle_beta   90.00
_cell.angle_gamma   90.00
#
_symmetry.space_group_name_H-M   'P 1'
#
loop_
_entity.id
_entity.type
_entity.pdbx_description
1 polymer ?
#
loop_
_entity_poly.entity_id
_entity_poly.type
_entity_poly.pdbx_seq_one_letter_code
_entity_poly.pdbx_strand_id
1 'polypeptide(L)'
;EAGSDEAKKLYSFLEKEMKVDSVRFPETSAFGIKPVSKEGSERLIRSACIYALEHNLPTVTLVHKGNIMKFTEGGFKKWGYELAEREFAQEIKEGRLTINDCIADAFLQNTLIKPEAYSVIATLNLNGDYISDQLAAMVGGIGIAPGGNINYQTGHALFEATHGTAPDIAGKNSVNPCSIILSANMMLDYMGWNEASSIIEEALEYHFKEGLATHDLARFMENGQSLSTTEFSNKIVQYIKSK
;
A
#
# COMPACT_ATOMS: atom_id res chain seq x y z
N GLU A 1 8.65 14.51 24.12
CA GLU A 1 9.67 13.50 24.49
C GLU A 1 9.39 13.01 25.90
N ALA A 2 9.99 11.89 26.33
CA ALA A 2 9.85 11.45 27.71
C ALA A 2 10.43 12.49 28.68
N GLY A 3 9.74 12.75 29.80
CA GLY A 3 10.18 13.70 30.83
C GLY A 3 9.96 15.19 30.50
N SER A 4 9.46 15.54 29.32
CA SER A 4 9.16 16.94 28.96
C SER A 4 7.95 17.48 29.74
N ASP A 5 7.84 18.80 29.84
CA ASP A 5 6.74 19.45 30.56
C ASP A 5 5.38 19.17 29.90
N GLU A 6 5.35 19.04 28.56
CA GLU A 6 4.15 18.66 27.81
C GLU A 6 3.75 17.21 28.10
N ALA A 7 4.71 16.28 28.19
CA ALA A 7 4.45 14.89 28.53
C ALA A 7 3.87 14.76 29.95
N LYS A 8 4.44 15.49 30.91
CA LYS A 8 3.93 15.56 32.29
C LYS A 8 2.53 16.17 32.33
N LYS A 9 2.28 17.24 31.57
CA LYS A 9 0.96 17.89 31.48
C LYS A 9 -0.08 16.94 30.90
N LEU A 10 0.24 16.23 29.81
CA LEU A 10 -0.65 15.24 29.20
C LEU A 10 -0.93 14.08 30.16
N TYR A 11 0.09 13.54 30.82
CA TYR A 11 -0.10 12.48 31.81
C TYR A 11 -0.97 12.95 32.97
N SER A 12 -0.73 14.15 33.51
CA SER A 12 -1.55 14.70 34.59
C SER A 12 -3.01 14.85 34.18
N PHE A 13 -3.31 15.16 32.91
CA PHE A 13 -4.69 15.17 32.40
C PHE A 13 -5.27 13.76 32.33
N LEU A 14 -4.54 12.80 31.76
CA LEU A 14 -4.97 11.40 31.63
C LEU A 14 -5.23 10.76 33.01
N GLU A 15 -4.37 10.99 33.98
CA GLU A 15 -4.49 10.44 35.33
C GLU A 15 -5.60 11.13 36.14
N LYS A 16 -5.61 12.47 36.20
CA LYS A 16 -6.51 13.20 37.10
C LYS A 16 -7.91 13.36 36.55
N GLU A 17 -8.05 13.65 35.26
CA GLU A 17 -9.35 13.90 34.63
C GLU A 17 -9.93 12.62 34.04
N MET A 18 -9.13 11.87 33.29
CA MET A 18 -9.60 10.68 32.56
C MET A 18 -9.48 9.37 33.36
N LYS A 19 -8.89 9.42 34.57
CA LYS A 19 -8.72 8.27 35.48
C LYS A 19 -7.98 7.09 34.85
N VAL A 20 -7.00 7.37 33.99
CA VAL A 20 -6.14 6.34 33.40
C VAL A 20 -5.11 5.85 34.42
N ASP A 21 -5.11 4.55 34.71
CA ASP A 21 -4.18 3.88 35.64
C ASP A 21 -3.26 2.86 34.95
N SER A 22 -3.38 2.70 33.63
CA SER A 22 -2.67 1.68 32.85
C SER A 22 -1.25 2.06 32.42
N VAL A 23 -0.78 3.28 32.73
CA VAL A 23 0.57 3.73 32.36
C VAL A 23 1.59 3.12 33.31
N ARG A 24 2.38 2.15 32.83
CA ARG A 24 3.28 1.35 33.68
C ARG A 24 4.44 2.14 34.31
N PHE A 25 4.98 3.12 33.59
CA PHE A 25 6.16 3.92 33.98
C PHE A 25 5.95 5.40 33.63
N PRO A 26 5.10 6.14 34.35
CA PRO A 26 4.65 7.47 33.93
C PRO A 26 5.79 8.50 33.82
N GLU A 27 6.75 8.48 34.75
CA GLU A 27 7.86 9.45 34.79
C GLU A 27 8.85 9.33 33.63
N THR A 28 8.91 8.17 32.98
CA THR A 28 9.86 7.87 31.90
C THR A 28 9.17 7.50 30.58
N SER A 29 7.85 7.68 30.49
CA SER A 29 7.09 7.40 29.27
C SER A 29 7.07 8.58 28.31
N ALA A 30 7.21 8.30 27.02
CA ALA A 30 6.78 9.19 25.95
C ALA A 30 5.31 8.88 25.58
N PHE A 31 4.56 9.91 25.19
CA PHE A 31 3.14 9.75 24.86
C PHE A 31 2.90 10.01 23.38
N GLY A 32 2.04 9.18 22.77
CA GLY A 32 1.56 9.33 21.40
C GLY A 32 0.04 9.30 21.35
N ILE A 33 -0.55 9.95 20.34
CA ILE A 33 -1.99 9.99 20.11
C ILE A 33 -2.28 9.34 18.76
N LYS A 34 -3.18 8.36 18.74
CA LYS A 34 -3.61 7.65 17.52
C LYS A 34 -5.07 7.98 17.22
N PRO A 35 -5.37 9.05 16.47
CA PRO A 35 -6.73 9.32 16.02
C PRO A 35 -7.08 8.42 14.83
N VAL A 36 -8.27 7.83 14.86
CA VAL A 36 -8.89 7.17 13.71
C VAL A 36 -10.34 7.62 13.70
N SER A 37 -10.80 8.21 12.59
CA SER A 37 -12.14 8.77 12.46
C SER A 37 -13.03 7.97 11.52
N LYS A 38 -14.34 8.14 11.67
CA LYS A 38 -15.33 7.51 10.79
C LYS A 38 -15.19 8.01 9.36
N GLU A 39 -15.09 9.32 9.19
CA GLU A 39 -14.99 9.99 7.88
C GLU A 39 -13.72 9.57 7.14
N GLY A 40 -12.59 9.48 7.85
CA GLY A 40 -11.32 9.04 7.29
C GLY A 40 -11.32 7.56 6.91
N SER A 41 -11.99 6.72 7.69
CA SER A 41 -12.13 5.28 7.41
C SER A 41 -13.07 5.05 6.22
N GLU A 42 -14.27 5.64 6.26
CA GLU A 42 -15.28 5.43 5.24
C GLU A 42 -14.84 5.95 3.87
N ARG A 43 -14.13 7.09 3.78
CA ARG A 43 -13.61 7.56 2.48
C ARG A 43 -12.62 6.57 1.85
N LEU A 44 -11.72 5.99 2.65
CA LEU A 44 -10.71 5.04 2.17
C LEU A 44 -11.36 3.74 1.74
N ILE A 45 -12.23 3.18 2.58
CA ILE A 45 -12.88 1.90 2.32
C ILE A 45 -13.83 2.01 1.13
N ARG A 46 -14.52 3.15 0.96
CA ARG A 46 -15.33 3.42 -0.23
C ARG A 46 -14.50 3.37 -1.51
N SER A 47 -13.34 4.03 -1.53
CA SER A 47 -12.42 3.97 -2.67
C SER A 47 -11.96 2.54 -2.96
N ALA A 48 -11.65 1.75 -1.92
CA ALA A 48 -11.28 0.34 -2.09
C ALA A 48 -12.41 -0.52 -2.67
N CYS A 49 -13.66 -0.30 -2.25
CA CYS A 49 -14.83 -1.02 -2.77
C CYS A 49 -15.11 -0.65 -4.24
N ILE A 50 -15.05 0.65 -4.57
CA ILE A 50 -15.21 1.13 -5.95
C ILE A 50 -14.11 0.53 -6.84
N TYR A 51 -12.86 0.61 -6.39
CA TYR A 51 -11.73 0.03 -7.13
C TYR A 51 -11.94 -1.47 -7.38
N ALA A 52 -12.37 -2.22 -6.36
CA ALA A 52 -12.63 -3.65 -6.51
C ALA A 52 -13.72 -3.93 -7.57
N LEU A 53 -14.81 -3.17 -7.55
CA LEU A 53 -15.91 -3.33 -8.51
C LEU A 53 -15.51 -2.98 -9.94
N GLU A 54 -14.79 -1.86 -10.13
CA GLU A 54 -14.31 -1.41 -11.44
C GLU A 54 -13.34 -2.40 -12.09
N HIS A 55 -12.54 -3.09 -11.26
CA HIS A 55 -11.53 -4.06 -11.70
C HIS A 55 -12.01 -5.52 -11.61
N ASN A 56 -13.29 -5.76 -11.31
CA ASN A 56 -13.87 -7.10 -11.12
C ASN A 56 -13.10 -7.96 -10.09
N LEU A 57 -12.60 -7.34 -9.04
CA LEU A 57 -11.88 -8.00 -7.95
C LEU A 57 -12.87 -8.50 -6.88
N PRO A 58 -12.74 -9.75 -6.43
CA PRO A 58 -13.80 -10.43 -5.69
C PRO A 58 -13.94 -9.97 -4.24
N THR A 59 -12.87 -9.44 -3.64
CA THR A 59 -12.80 -9.22 -2.19
C THR A 59 -12.13 -7.90 -1.82
N VAL A 60 -12.67 -7.23 -0.79
CA VAL A 60 -11.99 -6.18 -0.02
C VAL A 60 -11.83 -6.67 1.41
N THR A 61 -10.58 -6.81 1.86
CA THR A 61 -10.22 -7.24 3.21
C THR A 61 -9.86 -6.03 4.08
N LEU A 62 -10.60 -5.83 5.16
CA LEU A 62 -10.31 -4.83 6.19
C LEU A 62 -9.25 -5.39 7.14
N VAL A 63 -8.03 -4.84 7.11
CA VAL A 63 -6.94 -5.29 7.99
C VAL A 63 -6.81 -4.37 9.20
N HIS A 64 -6.82 -4.95 10.41
CA HIS A 64 -6.88 -4.17 11.65
C HIS A 64 -6.38 -4.97 12.86
N LYS A 65 -6.03 -4.31 13.96
CA LYS A 65 -5.69 -4.91 15.27
C LYS A 65 -6.74 -4.56 16.32
N GLY A 66 -8.00 -4.66 15.91
CA GLY A 66 -9.16 -4.21 16.69
C GLY A 66 -9.50 -5.06 17.91
N ASN A 67 -8.92 -6.25 18.06
CA ASN A 67 -9.03 -7.04 19.28
C ASN A 67 -8.30 -6.38 20.47
N ILE A 68 -7.21 -5.64 20.20
CA ILE A 68 -6.45 -4.87 21.19
C ILE A 68 -6.89 -3.40 21.17
N MET A 69 -6.83 -2.76 20.00
CA MET A 69 -7.17 -1.34 19.82
C MET A 69 -8.64 -1.16 19.42
N LYS A 70 -9.56 -1.50 20.33
CA LYS A 70 -11.01 -1.59 20.06
C LYS A 70 -11.64 -0.31 19.51
N PHE A 71 -11.23 0.86 20.01
CA PHE A 71 -11.87 2.14 19.68
C PHE A 71 -11.29 2.84 18.46
N THR A 72 -10.11 2.43 17.99
CA THR A 72 -9.47 3.00 16.79
C THR A 72 -9.51 1.99 15.66
N GLU A 73 -8.76 0.90 15.77
CA GLU A 73 -8.71 -0.16 14.75
C GLU A 73 -9.97 -1.01 14.71
N GLY A 74 -10.60 -1.26 15.87
CA GLY A 74 -11.94 -1.86 15.91
C GLY A 74 -13.01 -0.92 15.35
N GLY A 75 -12.84 0.39 15.53
CA GLY A 75 -13.66 1.43 14.90
C GLY A 75 -13.57 1.38 13.37
N PHE A 76 -12.34 1.35 12.83
CA PHE A 76 -12.08 1.21 11.38
C PHE A 76 -12.83 0.02 10.78
N LYS A 77 -12.69 -1.17 11.39
CA LYS A 77 -13.43 -2.38 10.96
C LYS A 77 -14.94 -2.15 10.99
N LYS A 78 -15.46 -1.67 12.13
CA LYS A 78 -16.91 -1.47 12.33
C LYS A 78 -17.48 -0.53 11.27
N TRP A 79 -16.85 0.64 11.08
CA TRP A 79 -17.30 1.62 10.10
C TRP A 79 -17.18 1.11 8.66
N GLY A 80 -16.20 0.25 8.36
CA GLY A 80 -16.08 -0.42 7.08
C GLY A 80 -17.26 -1.33 6.74
N TYR A 81 -17.67 -2.18 7.68
CA TYR A 81 -18.86 -3.01 7.50
C TYR A 81 -20.14 -2.17 7.42
N GLU A 82 -20.30 -1.16 8.28
CA GLU A 82 -21.46 -0.25 8.25
C GLU A 82 -21.56 0.52 6.91
N LEU A 83 -20.42 0.88 6.32
CA LEU A 83 -20.36 1.49 5.00
C LEU A 83 -20.80 0.51 3.91
N ALA A 84 -20.25 -0.70 3.94
CA ALA A 84 -20.55 -1.76 2.98
C ALA A 84 -22.05 -2.10 2.93
N GLU A 85 -22.67 -2.25 4.10
CA GLU A 85 -24.12 -2.50 4.21
C GLU A 85 -24.96 -1.32 3.69
N ARG A 86 -24.48 -0.08 3.87
CA ARG A 86 -25.23 1.11 3.49
C ARG A 86 -25.10 1.45 2.00
N GLU A 87 -23.92 1.25 1.42
CA GLU A 87 -23.58 1.79 0.09
C GLU A 87 -23.31 0.70 -0.96
N PHE A 88 -23.04 -0.55 -0.56
CA PHE A 88 -22.66 -1.65 -1.47
C PHE A 88 -23.47 -2.93 -1.23
N ALA A 89 -24.61 -2.85 -0.55
CA ALA A 89 -25.42 -4.02 -0.21
C ALA A 89 -25.94 -4.79 -1.44
N GLN A 90 -26.21 -4.08 -2.55
CA GLN A 90 -26.67 -4.72 -3.78
C GLN A 90 -25.57 -5.56 -4.41
N GLU A 91 -24.37 -4.98 -4.57
CA GLU A 91 -23.17 -5.63 -5.10
C GLU A 91 -22.80 -6.88 -4.28
N ILE A 92 -22.91 -6.78 -2.96
CA ILE A 92 -22.64 -7.89 -2.04
C ILE A 92 -23.70 -9.00 -2.22
N LYS A 93 -24.97 -8.63 -2.32
CA LYS A 93 -26.06 -9.60 -2.53
C LYS A 93 -25.96 -10.30 -3.88
N GLU A 94 -25.48 -9.60 -4.91
CA GLU A 94 -25.23 -10.14 -6.25
C GLU A 94 -23.96 -11.00 -6.32
N GLY A 95 -23.14 -11.00 -5.25
CA GLY A 95 -21.87 -11.73 -5.21
C GLY A 95 -20.74 -11.06 -6.00
N ARG A 96 -20.91 -9.80 -6.41
CA ARG A 96 -19.88 -9.02 -7.12
C ARG A 96 -18.79 -8.47 -6.21
N LEU A 97 -19.07 -8.38 -4.90
CA LEU A 97 -18.13 -7.87 -3.90
C LEU A 97 -18.30 -8.64 -2.58
N THR A 98 -17.20 -9.11 -2.02
CA THR A 98 -17.17 -9.66 -0.66
C THR A 98 -16.35 -8.76 0.25
N ILE A 99 -16.94 -8.36 1.39
CA ILE A 99 -16.22 -7.65 2.46
C ILE A 99 -15.91 -8.64 3.57
N ASN A 100 -14.63 -8.73 3.94
CA ASN A 100 -14.18 -9.52 5.09
C ASN A 100 -13.14 -8.74 5.90
N ASP A 101 -12.69 -9.32 7.03
CA ASP A 101 -11.64 -8.71 7.86
C ASP A 101 -10.58 -9.73 8.28
N CYS A 102 -9.39 -9.21 8.57
CA CYS A 102 -8.29 -10.00 9.10
C CYS A 102 -7.52 -9.22 10.16
N ILE A 103 -7.14 -9.90 11.24
CA ILE A 103 -6.30 -9.30 12.27
C ILE A 103 -4.89 -9.09 11.70
N ALA A 104 -4.30 -7.91 11.88
CA ALA A 104 -3.05 -7.52 11.21
C ALA A 104 -1.89 -8.53 11.35
N ASP A 105 -1.66 -9.10 12.53
CA ASP A 105 -0.62 -10.12 12.73
C ASP A 105 -0.94 -11.46 12.04
N ALA A 106 -2.20 -11.86 12.01
CA ALA A 106 -2.64 -13.03 11.25
C ALA A 106 -2.58 -12.75 9.74
N PHE A 107 -2.84 -11.52 9.30
CA PHE A 107 -2.74 -11.12 7.90
C PHE A 107 -1.30 -11.24 7.40
N LEU A 108 -0.31 -10.73 8.14
CA LEU A 108 1.12 -10.86 7.80
C LEU A 108 1.58 -12.33 7.66
N GLN A 109 0.95 -13.26 8.38
CA GLN A 109 1.20 -14.70 8.23
C GLN A 109 0.46 -15.28 7.03
N ASN A 110 -0.80 -14.90 6.85
CA ASN A 110 -1.64 -15.44 5.79
C ASN A 110 -1.18 -15.01 4.40
N THR A 111 -0.60 -13.83 4.24
CA THR A 111 -0.01 -13.41 2.95
C THR A 111 1.12 -14.34 2.53
N LEU A 112 1.90 -14.88 3.48
CA LEU A 112 2.95 -15.87 3.17
C LEU A 112 2.38 -17.27 2.89
N ILE A 113 1.32 -17.67 3.58
CA ILE A 113 0.80 -19.04 3.56
C ILE A 113 -0.25 -19.26 2.46
N LYS A 114 -1.06 -18.24 2.18
CA LYS A 114 -2.23 -18.27 1.28
C LYS A 114 -2.46 -16.89 0.63
N PRO A 115 -1.47 -16.33 -0.09
CA PRO A 115 -1.58 -15.02 -0.73
C PRO A 115 -2.81 -14.91 -1.66
N GLU A 116 -3.18 -16.00 -2.34
CA GLU A 116 -4.30 -16.07 -3.29
C GLU A 116 -5.68 -15.85 -2.66
N ALA A 117 -5.78 -15.89 -1.32
CA ALA A 117 -7.02 -15.60 -0.60
C ALA A 117 -7.33 -14.09 -0.55
N TYR A 118 -6.40 -13.24 -0.95
CA TYR A 118 -6.50 -11.79 -0.82
C TYR A 118 -6.45 -11.08 -2.18
N SER A 119 -7.25 -10.02 -2.30
CA SER A 119 -7.31 -9.20 -3.52
C SER A 119 -7.10 -7.72 -3.19
N VAL A 120 -8.14 -7.00 -2.77
CA VAL A 120 -8.01 -5.60 -2.36
C VAL A 120 -7.88 -5.50 -0.84
N ILE A 121 -6.89 -4.74 -0.37
CA ILE A 121 -6.65 -4.53 1.06
C ILE A 121 -6.98 -3.08 1.44
N ALA A 122 -7.84 -2.91 2.44
CA ALA A 122 -8.10 -1.63 3.05
C ALA A 122 -7.64 -1.64 4.51
N THR A 123 -6.75 -0.72 4.88
CA THR A 123 -6.14 -0.69 6.20
C THR A 123 -5.76 0.72 6.64
N LEU A 124 -5.37 0.85 7.90
CA LEU A 124 -4.90 2.11 8.49
C LEU A 124 -3.45 2.40 8.11
N ASN A 125 -3.08 3.68 8.13
CA ASN A 125 -1.77 4.20 7.71
C ASN A 125 -0.58 3.30 8.13
N LEU A 126 -0.36 3.09 9.43
CA LEU A 126 0.78 2.29 9.92
C LEU A 126 0.73 0.82 9.50
N ASN A 127 -0.46 0.20 9.47
CA ASN A 127 -0.57 -1.18 9.02
C ASN A 127 -0.30 -1.27 7.52
N GLY A 128 -0.74 -0.27 6.74
CA GLY A 128 -0.52 -0.17 5.31
C GLY A 128 0.95 -0.15 4.97
N ASP A 129 1.72 0.70 5.66
CA ASP A 129 3.18 0.80 5.55
C ASP A 129 3.88 -0.55 5.71
N TYR A 130 3.59 -1.28 6.80
CA TYR A 130 4.22 -2.58 7.05
C TYR A 130 3.77 -3.66 6.06
N ILE A 131 2.50 -3.65 5.67
CA ILE A 131 1.94 -4.64 4.76
C ILE A 131 2.49 -4.44 3.35
N SER A 132 2.53 -3.21 2.84
CA SER A 132 3.01 -2.94 1.47
C SER A 132 4.47 -3.34 1.32
N ASP A 133 5.31 -3.03 2.31
CA ASP A 133 6.73 -3.41 2.28
C ASP A 133 6.93 -4.93 2.34
N GLN A 134 6.17 -5.62 3.19
CA GLN A 134 6.22 -7.08 3.27
C GLN A 134 5.81 -7.71 1.92
N LEU A 135 4.71 -7.25 1.34
CA LEU A 135 4.19 -7.78 0.07
C LEU A 135 5.17 -7.52 -1.07
N ALA A 136 5.77 -6.32 -1.15
CA ALA A 136 6.82 -6.01 -2.11
C ALA A 136 8.04 -6.92 -1.93
N ALA A 137 8.46 -7.19 -0.70
CA ALA A 137 9.55 -8.11 -0.41
C ALA A 137 9.25 -9.56 -0.85
N MET A 138 8.03 -10.04 -0.62
CA MET A 138 7.61 -11.41 -0.97
C MET A 138 7.70 -11.70 -2.46
N VAL A 139 7.40 -10.71 -3.31
CA VAL A 139 7.47 -10.84 -4.77
C VAL A 139 8.82 -10.43 -5.36
N GLY A 140 9.83 -10.15 -4.51
CA GLY A 140 11.14 -9.65 -4.94
C GLY A 140 11.11 -8.23 -5.51
N GLY A 141 10.03 -7.48 -5.24
CA GLY A 141 9.68 -6.23 -5.88
C GLY A 141 10.05 -4.95 -5.13
N ILE A 142 10.86 -5.01 -4.07
CA ILE A 142 11.20 -3.84 -3.22
C ILE A 142 11.71 -2.65 -4.06
N GLY A 143 12.54 -2.91 -5.08
CA GLY A 143 13.10 -1.87 -5.95
C GLY A 143 12.18 -1.40 -7.07
N ILE A 144 11.03 -2.07 -7.27
CA ILE A 144 10.14 -1.83 -8.42
C ILE A 144 8.67 -1.59 -8.03
N ALA A 145 8.33 -1.66 -6.74
CA ALA A 145 6.96 -1.44 -6.26
C ALA A 145 6.46 -0.04 -6.65
N PRO A 146 5.31 0.08 -7.32
CA PRO A 146 4.73 1.38 -7.67
C PRO A 146 3.94 2.00 -6.51
N GLY A 147 3.70 3.31 -6.58
CA GLY A 147 2.98 4.05 -5.54
C GLY A 147 2.19 5.24 -6.08
N GLY A 148 1.04 5.49 -5.44
CA GLY A 148 0.18 6.64 -5.75
C GLY A 148 -0.60 7.14 -4.54
N ASN A 149 -0.63 8.45 -4.37
CA ASN A 149 -1.39 9.16 -3.35
C ASN A 149 -2.56 9.89 -4.02
N ILE A 150 -3.78 9.41 -3.77
CA ILE A 150 -4.96 9.82 -4.54
C ILE A 150 -6.04 10.38 -3.61
N ASN A 151 -6.55 11.55 -3.95
CA ASN A 151 -7.79 12.09 -3.40
C ASN A 151 -8.90 11.98 -4.46
N TYR A 152 -9.57 10.83 -4.46
CA TYR A 152 -10.66 10.50 -5.39
C TYR A 152 -11.85 11.48 -5.35
N GLN A 153 -12.05 12.23 -4.26
CA GLN A 153 -13.15 13.21 -4.19
C GLN A 153 -12.84 14.48 -4.97
N THR A 154 -11.57 14.88 -5.01
CA THR A 154 -11.14 16.11 -5.69
C THR A 154 -10.52 15.86 -7.06
N GLY A 155 -10.20 14.60 -7.37
CA GLY A 155 -9.50 14.21 -8.59
C GLY A 155 -7.98 14.41 -8.56
N HIS A 156 -7.40 14.97 -7.49
CA HIS A 156 -5.95 15.14 -7.38
C HIS A 156 -5.26 13.81 -7.07
N ALA A 157 -4.17 13.53 -7.79
CA ALA A 157 -3.33 12.35 -7.59
C ALA A 157 -1.85 12.72 -7.75
N LEU A 158 -0.98 12.07 -6.98
CA LEU A 158 0.47 12.13 -7.08
C LEU A 158 1.02 10.71 -7.14
N PHE A 159 1.74 10.38 -8.22
CA PHE A 159 2.38 9.08 -8.41
C PHE A 159 3.87 9.21 -8.20
N GLU A 160 4.48 8.30 -7.45
CA GLU A 160 5.87 8.43 -7.00
C GLU A 160 6.57 7.08 -6.92
N ALA A 161 7.90 7.11 -7.08
CA ALA A 161 8.72 5.95 -6.75
C ALA A 161 8.68 5.71 -5.24
N THR A 162 8.57 4.44 -4.83
CA THR A 162 8.44 4.06 -3.41
C THR A 162 9.79 3.84 -2.72
N HIS A 163 10.86 3.66 -3.50
CA HIS A 163 12.20 3.47 -2.96
C HIS A 163 12.88 4.78 -2.53
N GLY A 164 13.89 4.68 -1.67
CA GLY A 164 14.71 5.81 -1.25
C GLY A 164 15.59 6.40 -2.36
N THR A 165 16.36 7.44 -2.03
CA THR A 165 17.14 8.23 -3.00
C THR A 165 18.43 7.58 -3.51
N ALA A 166 18.93 6.52 -2.85
CA ALA A 166 20.16 5.80 -3.20
C ALA A 166 21.35 6.73 -3.59
N PRO A 167 21.79 7.61 -2.68
CA PRO A 167 22.71 8.71 -3.00
C PRO A 167 24.11 8.24 -3.45
N ASP A 168 24.50 7.04 -3.03
CA ASP A 168 25.77 6.40 -3.37
C ASP A 168 25.87 6.01 -4.85
N ILE A 169 24.75 5.84 -5.55
CA ILE A 169 24.69 5.50 -6.98
C ILE A 169 24.10 6.60 -7.87
N ALA A 170 23.84 7.78 -7.30
CA ALA A 170 23.35 8.93 -8.04
C ALA A 170 24.28 9.30 -9.21
N GLY A 171 23.70 9.54 -10.39
CA GLY A 171 24.44 9.91 -11.60
C GLY A 171 25.22 8.76 -12.26
N LYS A 172 25.18 7.54 -11.72
CA LYS A 172 25.93 6.39 -12.26
C LYS A 172 25.21 5.59 -13.34
N ASN A 173 23.98 6.00 -13.73
CA ASN A 173 23.18 5.31 -14.75
C ASN A 173 22.98 3.81 -14.44
N SER A 174 22.81 3.44 -13.17
CA SER A 174 22.76 2.02 -12.73
C SER A 174 21.51 1.64 -11.94
N VAL A 175 20.68 2.62 -11.57
CA VAL A 175 19.47 2.37 -10.76
C VAL A 175 18.34 1.79 -11.62
N ASN A 176 17.50 0.96 -11.00
CA ASN A 176 16.31 0.41 -11.62
C ASN A 176 15.22 1.49 -11.78
N PRO A 177 14.74 1.80 -13.00
CA PRO A 177 13.69 2.80 -13.20
C PRO A 177 12.26 2.23 -13.04
N CYS A 178 12.09 0.93 -12.75
CA CYS A 178 10.78 0.29 -12.81
C CYS A 178 9.77 0.87 -11.82
N SER A 179 10.17 1.25 -10.59
CA SER A 179 9.20 1.79 -9.61
C SER A 179 8.52 3.06 -10.13
N ILE A 180 9.28 4.00 -10.72
CA ILE A 180 8.69 5.23 -11.29
C ILE A 180 7.94 4.95 -12.59
N ILE A 181 8.38 3.99 -13.41
CA ILE A 181 7.69 3.59 -14.64
C ILE A 181 6.33 2.96 -14.30
N LEU A 182 6.28 2.03 -13.35
CA LEU A 182 5.05 1.37 -12.91
C LEU A 182 4.12 2.35 -12.18
N SER A 183 4.67 3.35 -11.49
CA SER A 183 3.86 4.44 -10.92
C SER A 183 3.26 5.34 -12.01
N ALA A 184 3.99 5.54 -13.12
CA ALA A 184 3.44 6.21 -14.31
C ALA A 184 2.38 5.34 -15.00
N ASN A 185 2.46 4.01 -14.97
CA ASN A 185 1.37 3.13 -15.39
C ASN A 185 0.10 3.37 -14.57
N MET A 186 0.22 3.38 -13.23
CA MET A 186 -0.92 3.72 -12.36
C MET A 186 -1.51 5.10 -12.70
N MET A 187 -0.67 6.07 -13.09
CA MET A 187 -1.13 7.39 -13.54
C MET A 187 -1.90 7.31 -14.86
N LEU A 188 -1.42 6.53 -15.83
CA LEU A 188 -2.10 6.33 -17.11
C LEU A 188 -3.46 5.66 -16.91
N ASP A 189 -3.54 4.63 -16.06
CA ASP A 189 -4.82 3.98 -15.71
C ASP A 189 -5.78 4.97 -15.03
N TYR A 190 -5.27 5.79 -14.11
CA TYR A 190 -6.06 6.83 -13.46
C TYR A 190 -6.59 7.89 -14.46
N MET A 191 -5.85 8.15 -15.55
CA MET A 191 -6.28 9.03 -16.64
C MET A 191 -7.21 8.34 -17.66
N GLY A 192 -7.46 7.03 -17.50
CA GLY A 192 -8.24 6.20 -18.43
C GLY A 192 -7.48 5.81 -19.70
N TRP A 193 -6.14 5.91 -19.70
CA TRP A 193 -5.27 5.56 -20.83
C TRP A 193 -4.75 4.12 -20.69
N ASN A 194 -5.69 3.19 -20.54
CA ASN A 194 -5.42 1.80 -20.16
C ASN A 194 -4.58 1.05 -21.21
N GLU A 195 -4.74 1.37 -22.51
CA GLU A 195 -3.95 0.76 -23.57
C GLU A 195 -2.46 1.11 -23.43
N ALA A 196 -2.16 2.36 -23.07
CA ALA A 196 -0.78 2.81 -22.88
C ALA A 196 -0.14 2.14 -21.65
N SER A 197 -0.89 2.04 -20.54
CA SER A 197 -0.44 1.34 -19.34
C SER A 197 -0.14 -0.14 -19.64
N SER A 198 -1.07 -0.82 -20.31
CA SER A 198 -0.95 -2.24 -20.68
C SER A 198 0.29 -2.53 -21.52
N ILE A 199 0.58 -1.69 -22.52
CA ILE A 199 1.75 -1.88 -23.39
C ILE A 199 3.07 -1.73 -22.62
N ILE A 200 3.13 -0.84 -21.62
CA ILE A 200 4.32 -0.68 -20.77
C ILE A 200 4.51 -1.90 -19.86
N GLU A 201 3.43 -2.42 -19.29
CA GLU A 201 3.48 -3.62 -18.45
C GLU A 201 3.92 -4.84 -19.27
N GLU A 202 3.34 -5.05 -20.47
CA GLU A 202 3.77 -6.07 -21.43
C GLU A 202 5.26 -5.95 -21.77
N ALA A 203 5.76 -4.72 -21.96
CA ALA A 203 7.17 -4.48 -22.24
C ALA A 203 8.05 -4.92 -21.07
N LEU A 204 7.70 -4.58 -19.83
CA LEU A 204 8.46 -4.98 -18.65
C LEU A 204 8.47 -6.51 -18.49
N GLU A 205 7.30 -7.15 -18.58
CA GLU A 205 7.20 -8.60 -18.51
C GLU A 205 8.03 -9.31 -19.58
N TYR A 206 7.97 -8.83 -20.83
CA TYR A 206 8.72 -9.41 -21.94
C TYR A 206 10.23 -9.37 -21.65
N HIS A 207 10.77 -8.23 -21.24
CA HIS A 207 12.21 -8.10 -20.98
C HIS A 207 12.66 -8.90 -19.77
N PHE A 208 11.85 -8.97 -18.70
CA PHE A 208 12.16 -9.80 -17.56
C PHE A 208 12.19 -11.30 -17.92
N LYS A 209 11.28 -11.76 -18.80
CA LYS A 209 11.29 -13.14 -19.32
C LYS A 209 12.54 -13.45 -20.15
N GLU A 210 13.06 -12.45 -20.88
CA GLU A 210 14.31 -12.56 -21.64
C GLU A 210 15.57 -12.41 -20.76
N GLY A 211 15.43 -12.29 -19.43
CA GLY A 211 16.54 -12.09 -18.50
C GLY A 211 17.20 -10.71 -18.61
N LEU A 212 16.51 -9.72 -19.18
CA LEU A 212 17.01 -8.36 -19.35
C LEU A 212 16.49 -7.46 -18.22
N ALA A 213 17.38 -6.97 -17.36
CA ALA A 213 17.02 -6.04 -16.29
C ALA A 213 18.24 -5.23 -15.82
N THR A 214 18.02 -4.26 -14.92
CA THR A 214 19.13 -3.61 -14.20
C THR A 214 19.77 -4.57 -13.18
N HIS A 215 20.97 -4.24 -12.72
CA HIS A 215 21.83 -5.12 -11.93
C HIS A 215 21.17 -5.76 -10.70
N ASP A 216 20.31 -4.99 -10.03
CA ASP A 216 19.57 -5.39 -8.82
C ASP A 216 18.67 -6.62 -9.04
N LEU A 217 18.06 -6.73 -10.22
CA LEU A 217 17.20 -7.84 -10.62
C LEU A 217 17.95 -8.89 -11.44
N ALA A 218 18.76 -8.47 -12.41
CA ALA A 218 19.43 -9.37 -13.35
C ALA A 218 20.29 -10.42 -12.63
N ARG A 219 20.90 -10.08 -11.49
CA ARG A 219 21.70 -11.02 -10.67
C ARG A 219 20.91 -12.21 -10.10
N PHE A 220 19.58 -12.14 -10.06
CA PHE A 220 18.70 -13.21 -9.60
C PHE A 220 18.00 -13.95 -10.75
N MET A 221 18.15 -13.48 -11.99
CA MET A 221 17.52 -14.06 -13.17
C MET A 221 18.41 -15.14 -13.79
N GLU A 222 17.80 -16.21 -14.31
CA GLU A 222 18.49 -17.20 -15.10
C GLU A 222 18.99 -16.55 -16.40
N ASN A 223 20.30 -16.65 -16.68
CA ASN A 223 20.97 -15.95 -17.79
C ASN A 223 20.80 -14.42 -17.78
N GLY A 224 20.64 -13.83 -16.59
CA GLY A 224 20.41 -12.39 -16.43
C GLY A 224 21.49 -11.51 -17.04
N GLN A 225 21.08 -10.60 -17.94
CA GLN A 225 21.94 -9.58 -18.52
C GLN A 225 21.68 -8.24 -17.82
N SER A 226 22.70 -7.77 -17.12
CA SER A 226 22.66 -6.49 -16.42
C SER A 226 22.78 -5.33 -17.42
N LEU A 227 21.75 -4.52 -17.50
CA LEU A 227 21.68 -3.31 -18.31
C LEU A 227 21.83 -2.06 -17.42
N SER A 228 22.33 -0.97 -17.99
CA SER A 228 22.26 0.36 -17.37
C SER A 228 20.82 0.89 -17.36
N THR A 229 20.53 1.91 -16.54
CA THR A 229 19.21 2.56 -16.50
C THR A 229 18.75 2.99 -17.89
N THR A 230 19.66 3.61 -18.66
CA THR A 230 19.37 4.10 -20.01
C THR A 230 19.16 2.97 -21.02
N GLU A 231 19.99 1.92 -20.98
CA GLU A 231 19.83 0.76 -21.88
C GLU A 231 18.52 0.04 -21.63
N PHE A 232 18.17 -0.19 -20.36
CA PHE A 232 16.92 -0.83 -19.99
C PHE A 232 15.70 0.00 -20.42
N SER A 233 15.70 1.32 -20.16
CA SER A 233 14.64 2.21 -20.64
C SER A 233 14.52 2.23 -22.17
N ASN A 234 15.63 2.20 -22.91
CA ASN A 234 15.61 2.14 -24.37
C ASN A 234 15.03 0.83 -24.90
N LYS A 235 15.29 -0.30 -24.22
CA LYS A 235 14.68 -1.59 -24.53
C LYS A 235 13.16 -1.56 -24.39
N ILE A 236 12.65 -0.99 -23.30
CA ILE A 236 11.21 -0.76 -23.10
C ILE A 236 10.65 0.08 -24.26
N VAL A 237 11.26 1.24 -24.57
CA VAL A 237 10.80 2.11 -25.67
C VAL A 237 10.81 1.42 -27.04
N GLN A 238 11.81 0.57 -27.32
CA GLN A 238 11.88 -0.20 -28.56
C GLN A 238 10.74 -1.20 -28.68
N TYR A 239 10.37 -1.86 -27.59
CA TYR A 239 9.23 -2.77 -27.56
C TYR A 239 7.91 -2.02 -27.78
N ILE A 240 7.72 -0.89 -27.11
CA ILE A 240 6.52 -0.06 -27.30
C ILE A 240 6.37 0.35 -28.77
N LYS A 241 7.46 0.74 -29.43
CA LYS A 241 7.47 1.15 -30.85
C LYS A 241 7.24 0.01 -31.84
N SER A 242 7.35 -1.25 -31.42
CA SER A 242 7.15 -2.41 -32.30
C SER A 242 5.71 -2.95 -32.24
N LYS A 243 4.88 -2.43 -31.35
CA LYS A 243 3.43 -2.66 -31.28
C LYS A 243 2.69 -1.65 -32.16
#